data_AF-A0A9D9CY13-F1
#
_entry.id   AF-A0A9D9CY13-F1
#
_cell.length_a   1.000
_cell.length_b   1.000
_cell.length_c   1.000
_cell.angle_alpha   90.00
_cell.angle_beta   90.00
_cell.angle_gamma   90.00
#
_symmetry.space_group_name_H-M   'P 1'
#
loop_
_entity.id
_entity.type
_entity.pdbx_description
1 polymer ?
#
loop_
_entity_poly.entity_id
_entity_poly.type
_entity_poly.pdbx_seq_one_letter_code
_entity_poly.pdbx_strand_id
1 'polypeptide(L)'
;RERGVGAVIAGAGGAAHLAGMAAAMTTLPVIGVPVRSKALSGLDSLLSMVQMPSGIPVATVAIDGAKNAALIAVSIFALTDADLADKLEAFRRAQAEKVLASQI
;
A
#
# COMPACT_ATOMS: atom_id res chain seq x y z
N ARG A 1 2.61 9.28 16.88
CA ARG A 1 3.02 10.50 16.15
C ARG A 1 4.40 11.02 16.59
N GLU A 2 4.76 10.88 17.86
CA GLU A 2 6.06 11.30 18.43
C GLU A 2 7.30 10.80 17.67
N ARG A 3 7.20 9.64 17.01
CA ARG A 3 8.28 9.05 16.19
C ARG A 3 8.45 9.68 14.79
N GLY A 4 7.64 10.67 14.40
CA GLY A 4 7.70 11.28 13.06
C GLY A 4 7.15 10.42 11.91
N VAL A 5 6.48 9.29 12.22
CA VAL A 5 5.90 8.39 11.20
C VAL A 5 4.56 8.93 10.70
N GLY A 6 4.40 9.05 9.37
CA GLY A 6 3.18 9.54 8.71
C GLY A 6 2.22 8.46 8.21
N ALA A 7 2.71 7.25 7.92
CA ALA A 7 1.92 6.11 7.44
C ALA A 7 2.62 4.79 7.79
N VAL A 8 1.88 3.68 7.81
CA VAL A 8 2.42 2.33 8.05
C VAL A 8 2.14 1.46 6.82
N ILE A 9 3.16 0.75 6.33
CA ILE A 9 2.99 -0.31 5.33
C ILE A 9 3.25 -1.65 6.03
N ALA A 10 2.26 -2.54 5.99
CA ALA A 10 2.30 -3.83 6.66
C ALA A 10 2.07 -4.97 5.67
N GLY A 11 3.03 -5.89 5.58
CA GLY A 11 2.95 -7.09 4.73
C GLY A 11 2.80 -8.37 5.54
N ALA A 12 1.88 -9.24 5.15
CA ALA A 12 1.68 -10.56 5.76
C ALA A 12 1.01 -11.54 4.79
N GLY A 13 1.21 -12.85 4.99
CA GLY A 13 0.65 -13.93 4.16
C GLY A 13 -0.07 -14.99 4.99
N GLY A 14 -0.94 -15.78 4.35
CA GLY A 14 -1.83 -16.73 5.02
C GLY A 14 -2.95 -16.01 5.76
N ALA A 15 -3.07 -16.28 7.07
CA ALA A 15 -3.93 -15.51 7.98
C ALA A 15 -3.28 -14.15 8.31
N ALA A 16 -3.41 -13.20 7.37
CA ALA A 16 -2.61 -11.97 7.32
C ALA A 16 -3.09 -10.84 8.26
N HIS A 17 -3.02 -11.05 9.58
CA HIS A 17 -3.60 -10.13 10.58
C HIS A 17 -2.79 -8.85 10.85
N LEU A 18 -1.52 -8.79 10.48
CA LEU A 18 -0.60 -7.73 10.89
C LEU A 18 -1.12 -6.32 10.57
N ALA A 19 -1.65 -6.11 9.35
CA ALA A 19 -2.14 -4.80 8.93
C ALA A 19 -3.38 -4.37 9.70
N GLY A 20 -4.34 -5.29 9.94
CA GLY A 20 -5.53 -5.02 10.72
C GLY A 20 -5.22 -4.70 12.18
N MET A 21 -4.32 -5.46 12.80
CA MET A 21 -3.87 -5.20 14.18
C MET A 21 -3.11 -3.87 14.29
N ALA A 22 -2.25 -3.55 13.32
CA ALA A 22 -1.57 -2.26 13.28
C ALA A 22 -2.58 -1.12 13.17
N ALA A 23 -3.60 -1.23 12.32
CA ALA A 23 -4.66 -0.23 12.16
C ALA A 23 -5.49 -0.05 13.43
N ALA A 24 -5.73 -1.11 14.19
CA ALA A 24 -6.44 -1.02 15.47
C ALA A 24 -5.66 -0.26 16.56
N MET A 25 -4.33 -0.17 16.43
CA MET A 25 -3.43 0.43 17.44
C MET A 25 -2.98 1.84 17.08
N THR A 26 -3.40 2.40 15.95
CA THR A 26 -2.91 3.70 15.48
C THR A 26 -3.99 4.47 14.72
N THR A 27 -3.93 5.80 14.80
CA THR A 27 -4.74 6.68 13.96
C THR A 27 -4.03 7.05 12.65
N LEU A 28 -2.85 6.49 12.40
CA LEU A 28 -2.12 6.69 11.15
C LEU A 28 -2.72 5.81 10.05
N PRO A 29 -2.67 6.23 8.77
CA PRO A 29 -3.08 5.38 7.68
C PRO A 29 -2.22 4.12 7.62
N VAL A 30 -2.87 2.96 7.54
CA VAL A 30 -2.22 1.66 7.38
C VAL A 30 -2.53 1.10 5.99
N ILE A 31 -1.48 0.75 5.26
CA ILE A 31 -1.53 0.21 3.90
C ILE A 31 -1.12 -1.27 3.99
N GLY A 32 -2.01 -2.14 3.55
CA GLY A 32 -1.84 -3.58 3.64
C GLY A 32 -1.29 -4.18 2.35
N VAL A 33 -0.23 -4.99 2.43
CA VAL A 33 0.33 -5.78 1.32
C VAL A 33 0.08 -7.27 1.57
N PRO A 34 -0.92 -7.88 0.92
CA PRO A 34 -1.09 -9.32 0.99
C PRO A 34 0.11 -10.02 0.35
N VAL A 35 0.77 -10.91 1.08
CA VAL A 35 1.91 -11.68 0.57
C VAL A 35 1.42 -13.03 0.08
N ARG A 36 1.85 -13.45 -1.11
CA ARG A 36 1.43 -14.73 -1.70
C ARG A 36 1.68 -15.91 -0.74
N SER A 37 0.60 -16.58 -0.35
CA SER A 37 0.64 -17.88 0.34
C SER A 37 0.98 -19.02 -0.63
N LYS A 38 1.56 -20.11 -0.13
CA LYS A 38 1.76 -21.34 -0.94
C LYS A 38 0.46 -22.03 -1.33
N ALA A 39 -0.50 -22.15 -0.40
CA ALA A 39 -1.68 -22.99 -0.58
C ALA A 39 -2.76 -22.33 -1.45
N LEU A 40 -3.02 -21.03 -1.25
CA LEU A 40 -4.15 -20.32 -1.87
C LEU A 40 -3.71 -19.15 -2.74
N SER A 41 -2.45 -19.14 -3.18
CA SER A 41 -1.85 -18.08 -4.01
C SER A 41 -2.06 -16.65 -3.50
N GLY A 42 -2.25 -16.47 -2.18
CA GLY A 42 -2.47 -15.17 -1.55
C GLY A 42 -3.94 -14.74 -1.45
N LEU A 43 -4.91 -15.54 -1.89
CA LEU A 43 -6.33 -15.22 -1.71
C LEU A 43 -6.72 -15.17 -0.22
N ASP A 44 -6.19 -16.11 0.57
CA ASP A 44 -6.28 -16.10 2.04
C ASP A 44 -5.75 -14.80 2.64
N SER A 45 -4.61 -14.35 2.14
CA SER A 45 -3.88 -13.18 2.59
C SER A 45 -4.64 -11.91 2.23
N LEU A 46 -5.18 -11.86 1.01
CA LEU A 46 -6.00 -10.75 0.52
C LEU A 46 -7.27 -10.61 1.34
N LEU A 47 -8.05 -11.69 1.49
CA LEU A 47 -9.32 -11.65 2.22
C LEU A 47 -9.11 -11.37 3.71
N SER A 48 -8.07 -11.92 4.33
CA SER A 48 -7.73 -11.64 5.74
C SER A 48 -7.38 -10.17 5.98
N MET A 49 -7.02 -9.43 4.94
CA MET A 49 -6.52 -8.05 5.05
C MET A 49 -7.52 -7.01 4.54
N VAL A 50 -8.25 -7.29 3.45
CA VAL A 50 -9.19 -6.33 2.84
C VAL A 50 -10.57 -6.32 3.50
N GLN A 51 -11.00 -7.44 4.08
CA GLN A 51 -12.35 -7.60 4.66
C GLN A 51 -12.44 -7.08 6.10
N MET A 52 -11.80 -5.95 6.38
CA MET A 52 -11.89 -5.32 7.70
C MET A 52 -13.33 -4.85 7.97
N PRO A 53 -13.92 -5.15 9.14
CA PRO A 53 -15.21 -4.59 9.53
C PRO A 53 -15.18 -3.06 9.62
N SER A 54 -16.36 -2.45 9.55
CA SER A 54 -16.51 -0.99 9.68
C SER A 54 -15.91 -0.46 10.99
N GLY A 55 -15.11 0.60 10.88
CA GLY A 55 -14.49 1.29 12.02
C GLY A 55 -12.95 1.27 12.01
N ILE A 56 -12.32 0.19 11.52
CA ILE A 56 -10.86 0.05 11.49
C ILE A 56 -10.39 -0.24 10.05
N PRO A 57 -10.10 0.80 9.23
CA PRO A 57 -9.79 0.62 7.82
C PRO A 57 -8.34 0.18 7.57
N VAL A 58 -8.14 -0.60 6.51
CA VAL A 58 -6.83 -0.92 5.92
C VAL A 58 -6.88 -0.62 4.43
N ALA A 59 -5.93 0.17 3.91
CA ALA A 59 -5.78 0.43 2.48
C ALA A 59 -5.04 -0.74 1.82
N THR A 60 -5.76 -1.78 1.41
CA THR A 60 -5.16 -3.01 0.88
C THR A 60 -4.84 -2.89 -0.61
N VAL A 61 -3.60 -3.26 -1.00
CA VAL A 61 -3.18 -3.34 -2.40
C VAL A 61 -3.24 -4.77 -2.95
N ALA A 62 -2.89 -4.94 -4.23
CA ALA A 62 -2.77 -6.26 -4.85
C ALA A 62 -1.82 -7.20 -4.07
N ILE A 63 -1.99 -8.50 -4.25
CA ILE A 63 -1.06 -9.52 -3.75
C ILE A 63 0.34 -9.24 -4.29
N ASP A 64 1.35 -9.29 -3.42
CA ASP A 64 2.74 -8.89 -3.66
C ASP A 64 2.91 -7.44 -4.18
N GLY A 65 1.90 -6.59 -3.97
CA GLY A 65 1.82 -5.21 -4.48
C GLY A 65 2.64 -4.17 -3.71
N ALA A 66 3.77 -4.53 -3.11
CA ALA A 66 4.55 -3.65 -2.23
C ALA A 66 4.92 -2.30 -2.87
N LYS A 67 5.23 -2.30 -4.17
CA LYS A 67 5.51 -1.06 -4.94
C LYS A 67 4.31 -0.11 -4.93
N ASN A 68 3.10 -0.63 -5.09
CA ASN A 68 1.89 0.18 -5.08
C ASN A 68 1.57 0.67 -3.66
N ALA A 69 1.86 -0.10 -2.63
CA ALA A 69 1.73 0.38 -1.25
C ALA A 69 2.64 1.59 -0.98
N ALA A 70 3.89 1.54 -1.45
CA ALA A 70 4.79 2.69 -1.37
C ALA A 70 4.25 3.90 -2.16
N LEU A 71 3.73 3.69 -3.37
CA LEU A 71 3.14 4.77 -4.19
C LEU A 71 1.87 5.37 -3.57
N ILE A 72 1.04 4.59 -2.88
CA ILE A 72 -0.09 5.11 -2.10
C ILE A 72 0.42 5.99 -0.95
N ALA A 73 1.43 5.52 -0.20
CA ALA A 73 2.02 6.32 0.89
C ALA A 73 2.58 7.66 0.36
N VAL A 74 3.33 7.62 -0.74
CA VAL A 74 3.83 8.82 -1.43
C VAL A 74 2.68 9.72 -1.87
N SER A 75 1.59 9.16 -2.42
CA SER A 75 0.43 9.93 -2.86
C SER A 75 -0.29 10.61 -1.69
N ILE A 76 -0.34 9.98 -0.51
CA ILE A 76 -0.88 10.58 0.72
C ILE A 76 -0.01 11.75 1.16
N PHE A 77 1.31 11.59 1.19
CA PHE A 77 2.23 12.65 1.62
C PHE A 77 2.31 13.82 0.63
N ALA A 78 2.20 13.54 -0.67
CA ALA A 78 2.19 14.54 -1.73
C ALA A 78 1.00 15.52 -1.62
N LEU A 79 -0.07 15.20 -0.88
CA LEU A 79 -1.18 16.14 -0.64
C LEU A 79 -0.73 17.43 0.08
N THR A 80 0.39 17.35 0.82
CA THR A 80 0.92 18.47 1.62
C THR A 80 2.38 18.79 1.33
N ASP A 81 3.01 18.08 0.39
CA ASP A 81 4.41 18.22 0.02
C ASP A 81 4.50 18.41 -1.51
N ALA A 82 4.70 19.65 -1.94
CA ALA A 82 4.74 20.03 -3.35
C ALA A 82 5.92 19.38 -4.09
N ASP A 83 7.09 19.32 -3.46
CA ASP A 83 8.29 18.69 -4.04
C ASP A 83 8.05 17.19 -4.27
N LEU A 84 7.33 16.53 -3.34
CA LEU A 84 6.97 15.13 -3.49
C LEU A 84 5.88 14.92 -4.56
N ALA A 85 4.93 15.85 -4.68
CA ALA A 85 3.93 15.84 -5.74
C ALA A 85 4.58 15.91 -7.13
N ASP A 86 5.54 16.82 -7.33
CA ASP A 86 6.28 16.98 -8.58
C ASP A 86 7.08 15.70 -8.92
N LYS A 87 7.73 15.09 -7.92
CA LYS A 87 8.45 13.82 -8.09
C LYS A 87 7.51 12.67 -8.48
N LEU A 88 6.31 12.61 -7.88
CA LEU A 88 5.31 11.60 -8.21
C LEU A 88 4.77 11.79 -9.63
N GLU A 89 4.53 13.03 -10.06
CA GLU A 89 4.11 13.35 -11.42
C GLU A 89 5.18 12.98 -12.44
N ALA A 90 6.43 13.39 -12.21
CA ALA A 90 7.56 13.04 -13.05
C ALA A 90 7.73 11.52 -13.17
N PHE A 91 7.59 10.79 -12.05
CA PHE A 91 7.61 9.32 -12.06
C PHE A 91 6.52 8.73 -12.95
N ARG A 92 5.28 9.21 -12.84
CA ARG A 92 4.15 8.74 -13.67
C ARG A 92 4.35 9.07 -15.16
N ARG A 93 4.85 10.26 -15.48
CA ARG A 93 5.19 10.66 -16.85
C ARG A 93 6.23 9.73 -17.46
N ALA A 94 7.31 9.46 -16.73
CA ALA A 94 8.36 8.53 -17.17
C ALA A 94 7.83 7.10 -17.39
N GLN A 95 6.88 6.63 -16.57
CA GLN A 95 6.23 5.33 -16.83
C GLN A 95 5.43 5.32 -18.14
N ALA A 96 4.67 6.40 -18.42
CA ALA A 96 3.91 6.52 -19.66
C ALA A 96 4.82 6.56 -20.89
N GLU A 97 5.87 7.37 -20.86
CA GLU A 97 6.89 7.45 -21.92
C GLU A 97 7.54 6.09 -22.18
N LYS A 98 7.88 5.35 -21.11
CA LYS A 98 8.46 4.00 -21.23
C LYS A 98 7.52 3.04 -21.97
N VAL A 99 6.21 3.08 -21.68
CA VAL A 99 5.23 2.23 -22.35
C VAL A 99 5.12 2.60 -23.83
N LEU A 100 5.03 3.88 -24.16
CA LEU A 100 4.98 4.35 -25.55
C LEU A 100 6.23 3.94 -26.35
N ALA A 101 7.40 4.02 -25.73
CA ALA A 101 8.66 3.60 -26.36
C ALA A 101 8.82 2.06 -26.49
N SER A 102 8.07 1.28 -25.70
CA SER A 102 8.13 -0.18 -25.70
C SER A 102 7.13 -0.83 -26.66
N GLN A 103 6.27 -0.04 -27.32
CA GLN A 103 5.39 -0.52 -28.38
C GLN A 103 6.24 -0.72 -29.65
N ILE A 104 6.54 -1.99 -29.94
CA ILE A 104 7.06 -2.47 -31.24
C ILE A 104 5.86 -3.05 -32.01
#